data_AF-I6AV73-F1
#
_entry.id   AF-I6AV73-F1
#
_cell.length_a   1.000
_cell.length_b   1.000
_cell.length_c   1.000
_cell.angle_alpha   90.00
_cell.angle_beta   90.00
_cell.angle_gamma   90.00
#
_symmetry.space_group_name_H-M   'P 1'
#
loop_
_entity.id
_entity.type
_entity.pdbx_description
1 polymer ?
#
loop_
_entity_poly.entity_id
_entity_poly.type
_entity_poly.pdbx_seq_one_letter_code
_entity_poly.pdbx_strand_id
1 'polypeptide(L)'
;MATMTAHRSSATARLEARVSQDLKDILEQAAAITGHATLTSYLVVALQNSARRDIEEHQRAKLTAEESRGFVQTLLAPPAPNAALRSAFKRYRTATKA
;
A
#
# COMPACT_ATOMS: atom_id res chain seq x y z
N MET A 1 30.40 2.38 2.81
CA MET A 1 29.83 3.36 1.87
C MET A 1 29.49 2.59 0.59
N ALA A 2 28.22 2.22 0.43
CA ALA A 2 27.75 1.45 -0.73
C ALA A 2 27.08 2.40 -1.73
N THR A 3 27.48 2.22 -2.97
CA THR A 3 27.24 3.02 -4.17
C THR A 3 25.82 2.93 -4.72
N MET A 4 25.40 4.04 -5.34
CA MET A 4 24.50 4.16 -6.50
C MET A 4 23.31 3.18 -6.62
N THR A 5 22.10 3.71 -6.58
CA THR A 5 21.00 3.15 -7.39
C THR A 5 20.53 4.22 -8.36
N ALA A 6 20.63 3.85 -9.63
CA ALA A 6 20.36 4.66 -10.80
C ALA A 6 19.03 5.43 -10.72
N HIS A 7 19.06 6.65 -11.24
CA HIS A 7 17.87 7.36 -11.70
C HIS A 7 17.22 6.49 -12.78
N ARG A 8 16.19 5.72 -12.41
CA ARG A 8 15.35 5.04 -13.41
C ARG A 8 14.82 6.13 -14.32
N SER A 9 15.21 6.09 -15.60
CA SER A 9 14.44 6.77 -16.62
C SER A 9 12.98 6.37 -16.43
N SER A 10 12.05 7.31 -16.54
CA SER A 10 10.62 7.02 -16.51
C SER A 10 10.27 6.16 -17.72
N ALA A 11 10.57 4.87 -17.66
CA ALA A 11 10.21 3.91 -18.68
C ALA A 11 8.69 3.90 -18.75
N THR A 12 8.16 4.29 -19.89
CA THR A 12 6.73 4.21 -20.16
C THR A 12 6.34 2.73 -20.18
N ALA A 13 5.36 2.36 -19.36
CA ALA A 13 4.80 1.01 -19.33
C ALA A 13 3.37 1.06 -19.87
N ARG A 14 3.02 0.08 -20.72
CA ARG A 14 1.69 -0.04 -21.32
C ARG A 14 0.85 -1.01 -20.49
N LEU A 15 -0.37 -0.60 -20.16
CA LEU A 15 -1.36 -1.46 -19.52
C LEU A 15 -2.33 -1.95 -20.59
N GLU A 16 -2.45 -3.27 -20.75
CA GLU A 16 -3.35 -3.90 -21.72
C GLU A 16 -4.37 -4.77 -21.00
N ALA A 17 -5.65 -4.55 -21.30
CA ALA A 17 -6.76 -5.34 -20.78
C ALA A 17 -7.85 -5.43 -21.84
N ARG A 18 -8.47 -6.61 -21.95
CA ARG A 18 -9.69 -6.79 -22.73
C ARG A 18 -10.88 -6.59 -21.79
N VAL A 19 -11.83 -5.78 -22.22
CA VAL A 19 -13.08 -5.50 -21.50
C VAL A 19 -14.26 -5.89 -22.39
N SER A 20 -15.39 -6.18 -21.77
CA SER A 20 -16.65 -6.32 -22.51
C SER A 20 -17.07 -4.99 -23.12
N GLN A 21 -17.92 -5.05 -24.15
CA GLN A 21 -18.50 -3.86 -24.75
C GLN A 21 -19.33 -3.08 -23.73
N ASP A 22 -20.16 -3.77 -22.94
CA ASP A 22 -20.97 -3.14 -21.89
C ASP A 22 -20.13 -2.36 -20.87
N LEU A 23 -18.99 -2.93 -20.44
CA LEU A 23 -18.09 -2.24 -19.52
C LEU A 23 -17.48 -1.00 -20.19
N LYS A 24 -17.08 -1.10 -21.46
CA LYS A 24 -16.55 0.03 -22.22
C LYS A 24 -17.58 1.17 -22.29
N ASP A 25 -18.85 0.86 -22.58
CA ASP A 25 -19.92 1.85 -22.71
C ASP A 25 -20.15 2.61 -21.38
N ILE A 26 -20.16 1.87 -20.27
CA ILE A 26 -20.27 2.46 -18.91
C ILE A 26 -19.08 3.39 -18.63
N LEU A 27 -17.86 2.97 -18.97
CA LEU A 27 -16.66 3.77 -18.74
C LEU A 27 -16.62 5.04 -19.61
N GLU A 28 -17.10 4.97 -20.85
CA GLU A 28 -17.23 6.13 -21.74
C GLU A 28 -18.26 7.12 -21.20
N GLN A 29 -19.42 6.65 -20.72
CA GLN A 29 -20.40 7.48 -20.06
C GLN A 29 -19.84 8.14 -18.80
N ALA A 30 -19.14 7.38 -17.96
CA ALA A 30 -18.52 7.91 -16.74
C ALA A 30 -17.47 8.98 -17.06
N ALA A 31 -16.63 8.77 -18.09
CA ALA A 31 -15.65 9.74 -18.55
C ALA A 31 -16.30 11.05 -19.01
N ALA A 32 -17.42 10.97 -19.74
CA ALA A 32 -18.19 12.14 -20.18
C ALA A 32 -18.79 12.93 -19.00
N ILE A 33 -19.40 12.24 -18.03
CA ILE A 33 -19.99 12.87 -16.83
C ILE A 33 -18.93 13.59 -15.99
N THR A 34 -17.74 13.00 -15.88
CA THR A 34 -16.64 13.52 -15.06
C THR A 34 -15.75 14.52 -15.81
N GLY A 35 -16.04 14.81 -17.09
CA GLY A 35 -15.37 15.85 -17.87
C GLY A 35 -13.98 15.46 -18.39
N HIS A 36 -13.67 14.17 -18.51
CA HIS A 36 -12.42 13.74 -19.11
C HIS A 36 -12.46 13.81 -20.64
N ALA A 37 -11.42 14.40 -21.24
CA ALA A 37 -11.32 14.54 -22.69
C ALA A 37 -11.21 13.20 -23.45
N THR A 38 -10.72 12.14 -22.79
CA THR A 38 -10.61 10.81 -23.37
C THR A 38 -10.90 9.72 -22.34
N LEU A 39 -11.41 8.57 -22.82
CA LEU A 39 -11.58 7.36 -22.01
C LEU A 39 -10.26 6.96 -21.31
N THR A 40 -9.13 7.03 -22.02
CA THR A 40 -7.81 6.73 -21.45
C THR A 40 -7.47 7.63 -20.28
N SER A 41 -7.72 8.94 -20.38
CA SER A 41 -7.43 9.87 -19.28
C SER A 41 -8.29 9.59 -18.04
N TYR A 42 -9.57 9.24 -18.24
CA TYR A 42 -10.44 8.79 -17.16
C TYR A 42 -9.92 7.52 -16.49
N LEU A 43 -9.56 6.50 -17.29
CA LEU A 43 -9.06 5.23 -16.78
C LEU A 43 -7.78 5.38 -15.96
N VAL A 44 -6.83 6.20 -16.42
CA VAL A 44 -5.58 6.45 -15.68
C VAL A 44 -5.88 7.05 -14.31
N VAL A 45 -6.77 8.05 -14.23
CA VAL A 45 -7.13 8.68 -12.96
C VAL A 45 -7.91 7.71 -12.05
N ALA A 46 -8.87 6.97 -12.60
CA ALA A 46 -9.65 6.00 -11.86
C ALA A 46 -8.77 4.90 -11.26
N LEU A 47 -7.85 4.33 -12.06
CA LEU A 47 -6.92 3.30 -11.62
C LEU A 47 -5.93 3.83 -10.58
N GLN A 48 -5.38 5.04 -10.76
CA GLN A 48 -4.50 5.65 -9.75
C GLN A 48 -5.21 5.84 -8.41
N ASN A 49 -6.44 6.35 -8.44
CA ASN A 49 -7.23 6.57 -7.23
C ASN A 49 -7.57 5.25 -6.52
N SER A 50 -8.00 4.23 -7.27
CA SER A 50 -8.29 2.91 -6.71
C SER A 50 -7.05 2.30 -6.09
N ALA A 51 -5.95 2.22 -6.85
CA ALA A 51 -4.70 1.62 -6.39
C ALA A 51 -4.16 2.33 -5.14
N ARG A 52 -4.20 3.68 -5.12
CA ARG A 52 -3.78 4.44 -3.93
C ARG A 52 -4.66 4.10 -2.73
N ARG A 53 -5.98 4.07 -2.91
CA ARG A 53 -6.91 3.73 -1.81
C ARG A 53 -6.64 2.34 -1.26
N ASP A 54 -6.47 1.34 -2.13
CA ASP A 54 -6.25 -0.04 -1.73
C ASP A 54 -4.90 -0.19 -0.99
N ILE A 55 -3.84 0.46 -1.50
CA ILE A 55 -2.52 0.48 -0.84
C ILE A 55 -2.61 1.13 0.55
N GLU A 56 -3.25 2.29 0.65
CA GLU A 56 -3.40 3.01 1.91
C GLU A 56 -4.25 2.23 2.92
N GLU A 57 -5.30 1.55 2.46
CA GLU A 57 -6.15 0.71 3.29
C GLU A 57 -5.39 -0.47 3.89
N HIS A 58 -4.46 -1.07 3.14
CA HIS A 58 -3.65 -2.19 3.61
C HIS A 58 -2.42 -1.77 4.43
N GLN A 59 -1.88 -0.56 4.22
CA GLN A 59 -0.67 -0.10 4.92
C GLN A 59 -0.96 0.65 6.22
N ARG A 60 -2.16 1.22 6.38
CA ARG A 60 -2.51 1.99 7.58
C ARG A 60 -3.09 1.06 8.65
N ALA A 61 -2.44 1.01 9.81
CA ALA A 61 -3.06 0.50 11.02
C ALA A 61 -4.13 1.49 11.49
N LYS A 62 -5.41 1.14 11.32
CA LYS A 62 -6.52 1.90 11.90
C LYS A 62 -6.71 1.45 13.35
N LEU A 63 -6.32 2.32 14.28
CA LEU A 63 -6.50 2.08 15.71
C LEU A 63 -7.73 2.85 16.20
N THR A 64 -8.54 2.22 17.06
CA THR A 64 -9.53 2.91 17.88
C THR A 64 -8.86 3.94 18.79
N ALA A 65 -9.65 4.82 19.40
CA ALA A 65 -9.13 5.79 20.36
C ALA A 65 -8.48 5.12 21.59
N GLU A 66 -8.99 3.96 22.01
CA GLU A 66 -8.41 3.19 23.12
C GLU A 66 -7.09 2.54 22.71
N GLU A 67 -7.06 1.85 21.57
CA GLU A 67 -5.83 1.25 21.04
C GLU A 67 -4.74 2.29 20.76
N SER A 68 -5.12 3.47 20.27
CA SER A 68 -4.18 4.58 20.05
C SER A 68 -3.54 5.05 21.37
N ARG A 69 -4.32 5.18 22.44
CA ARG A 69 -3.80 5.53 23.77
C ARG A 69 -2.87 4.45 24.29
N GLY A 70 -3.26 3.19 24.19
CA GLY A 70 -2.43 2.05 24.59
C GLY A 70 -1.11 1.99 23.82
N PHE A 71 -1.16 2.21 22.51
CA PHE A 71 0.03 2.27 21.66
C PHE A 71 0.98 3.39 22.07
N VAL A 72 0.48 4.62 22.23
CA VAL A 72 1.29 5.77 22.67
C VAL A 72 1.86 5.55 24.06
N GLN A 73 1.07 5.03 25.01
CA GLN A 73 1.54 4.74 26.36
C GLN A 73 2.66 3.70 26.34
N THR A 74 2.57 2.68 25.47
CA THR A 74 3.62 1.67 25.28
C THR A 74 4.90 2.28 24.70
N LEU A 75 4.79 3.28 23.81
CA LEU A 75 5.97 3.99 23.29
C LEU A 75 6.65 4.86 24.35
N LEU A 76 5.85 5.51 25.22
CA LEU A 76 6.36 6.38 26.28
C LEU A 76 6.93 5.60 27.47
N ALA A 77 6.34 4.45 27.78
CA ALA A 77 6.74 3.57 28.88
C ALA A 77 6.82 2.12 28.39
N PRO A 78 7.88 1.76 27.64
CA PRO A 78 8.00 0.43 27.04
C PRO A 78 8.12 -0.65 28.12
N PRO A 79 7.22 -1.65 28.14
CA PRO A 79 7.29 -2.73 29.11
C PRO A 79 8.47 -3.66 28.82
N ALA A 80 8.99 -4.30 29.88
CA ALA A 80 10.03 -5.31 29.71
C ALA A 80 9.49 -6.52 28.90
N PRO A 81 10.29 -7.11 28.00
CA PRO A 81 9.85 -8.24 27.18
C PRO A 81 9.49 -9.43 28.08
N ASN A 82 8.33 -10.06 27.86
CA ASN A 82 7.88 -11.17 28.70
C ASN A 82 8.71 -12.47 28.48
N ALA A 83 8.47 -13.50 29.31
CA ALA A 83 9.21 -14.76 29.23
C ALA A 83 9.10 -15.45 27.86
N ALA A 84 7.91 -15.39 27.23
CA ALA A 84 7.68 -15.97 25.91
C ALA A 84 8.49 -15.26 24.81
N LEU A 85 8.51 -13.92 24.81
CA LEU A 85 9.27 -13.12 23.85
C LEU A 85 10.78 -13.33 24.02
N ARG A 86 11.27 -13.40 25.26
CA ARG A 86 12.67 -13.75 25.55
C ARG A 86 13.04 -15.14 25.05
N SER A 87 12.15 -16.12 25.19
CA SER A 87 12.35 -17.49 24.67
C SER A 87 12.36 -17.51 23.13
N ALA A 88 11.42 -16.82 22.48
CA ALA A 88 11.37 -16.69 21.03
C ALA A 88 12.64 -16.06 20.45
N PHE A 89 13.15 -15.00 21.09
CA PHE A 89 14.40 -14.36 20.70
C PHE A 89 15.61 -15.29 20.84
N LYS A 90 15.68 -16.12 21.90
CA LYS A 90 16.73 -17.14 22.03
C LYS A 90 16.68 -18.15 20.88
N ARG A 91 15.49 -18.65 20.53
CA ARG A 91 15.30 -19.59 19.39
C ARG A 91 15.71 -18.96 18.05
N TYR A 92 15.33 -17.70 17.82
CA TYR A 92 15.74 -16.97 16.62
C TYR A 92 17.27 -16.90 16.53
N ARG A 93 17.95 -16.44 17.60
CA ARG A 93 19.41 -16.30 17.62
C ARG A 93 20.16 -17.62 17.41
N THR A 94 19.62 -18.74 17.87
CA THR A 94 20.22 -20.06 17.61
C THR A 94 20.02 -20.50 16.16
N ALA A 95 18.91 -20.13 15.53
CA ALA A 95 18.61 -20.48 14.14
C ALA A 95 19.31 -19.59 13.10
N THR A 96 19.61 -18.32 13.43
CA THR A 96 20.34 -17.38 12.53
C THR A 96 21.85 -17.33 12.77
N LYS A 97 22.39 -18.06 13.75
CA LYS A 97 23.84 -18.26 13.86
C LYS A 97 24.29 -19.29 12.81
N ALA A 98 24.70 -18.78 11.65
CA ALA A 98 25.65 -19.39 10.72
C ALA A 98 26.82 -18.41 10.54
#